data_AF-A0A1Z5K3I5-F1
#
_entry.id   AF-A0A1Z5K3I5-F1
#
_cell.length_a   1.000
_cell.length_b   1.000
_cell.length_c   1.000
_cell.angle_alpha   90.00
_cell.angle_beta   90.00
_cell.angle_gamma   90.00
#
_symmetry.space_group_name_H-M   'P 1'
#
loop_
_entity.id
_entity.type
_entity.pdbx_description
1 polymer ?
#
loop_
_entity_poly.entity_id
_entity_poly.type
_entity_poly.pdbx_seq_one_letter_code
_entity_poly.pdbx_strand_id
1 'polypeptide(L)'
;MLQDATLAERIGALNDGPIFLETSVLRQMVVPQTIFCASGITALYVVLLYIIDMHASKDVTASARRKISYQATSLCACIILSMLGLYYEYHLEPSLTDVEKIQGHDHVLFLSCFQLGFQLWAIPVGIFAVEESPIMILHHLTVVAVGIMTGFLRNGFRYWIPFFFGIFELSTIPLSIMNFFKEFPSLVDRFPGLYLKVRLAFCGTFLYVRIGMLMPRLYSYMNSHFLLYSQHPHLPYRVFMSACWGSSVVLLLLQLYWAALILKGLGKAYLPSLFRGKPKTLWGSNRDERKKH
;
A
#
# COMPACT_ATOMS: atom_id res chain seq x y z
N MET A 1 34.47 -17.18 7.25
CA MET A 1 35.26 -15.94 7.39
C MET A 1 34.43 -14.68 7.71
N LEU A 2 33.10 -14.75 7.92
CA LEU A 2 32.28 -13.57 8.30
C LEU A 2 31.58 -13.68 9.67
N GLN A 3 31.90 -14.70 10.49
CA GLN A 3 31.25 -14.84 11.80
C GLN A 3 31.61 -13.70 12.77
N ASP A 4 32.80 -13.11 12.62
CA ASP A 4 33.26 -11.99 13.46
C ASP A 4 33.01 -10.60 12.84
N ALA A 5 32.48 -10.54 11.62
CA ALA A 5 32.23 -9.28 10.93
C ALA A 5 31.03 -8.54 11.55
N THR A 6 31.15 -7.23 11.67
CA THR A 6 30.05 -6.33 12.08
C THR A 6 28.89 -6.40 11.08
N LEU A 7 27.69 -6.01 11.51
CA LEU A 7 26.52 -5.96 10.62
C LEU A 7 26.76 -5.04 9.41
N ALA A 8 27.44 -3.91 9.63
CA ALA A 8 27.76 -2.96 8.57
C ALA A 8 28.68 -3.58 7.51
N GLU A 9 29.71 -4.33 7.91
CA GLU A 9 30.62 -5.04 6.99
C GLU A 9 29.89 -6.14 6.23
N ARG A 10 29.04 -6.93 6.91
CA ARG A 10 28.28 -8.01 6.26
C ARG A 10 27.30 -7.48 5.20
N ILE A 11 26.60 -6.38 5.49
CA ILE A 11 25.70 -5.74 4.53
C ILE A 11 26.48 -5.01 3.44
N GLY A 12 27.60 -4.36 3.79
CA GLY A 12 28.47 -3.66 2.85
C GLY A 12 29.02 -4.59 1.76
N ALA A 13 29.39 -5.81 2.13
CA ALA A 13 29.85 -6.85 1.20
C ALA A 13 28.81 -7.22 0.11
N LEU A 14 27.51 -6.92 0.32
CA LEU A 14 26.48 -7.15 -0.71
C LEU A 14 26.59 -6.16 -1.88
N ASN A 15 27.36 -5.09 -1.74
CA ASN A 15 27.59 -4.10 -2.79
C ASN A 15 28.67 -4.54 -3.80
N ASP A 16 29.39 -5.64 -3.55
CA ASP A 16 30.40 -6.18 -4.47
C ASP A 16 29.78 -6.88 -5.68
N GLY A 17 28.47 -7.15 -5.65
CA GLY A 17 27.72 -7.79 -6.72
C GLY A 17 27.10 -6.81 -7.73
N PRO A 18 26.52 -7.32 -8.83
CA PRO A 18 25.75 -6.51 -9.77
C PRO A 18 24.55 -5.85 -9.06
N ILE A 19 24.27 -4.60 -9.44
CA ILE A 19 23.13 -3.83 -8.93
C ILE A 19 21.80 -4.49 -9.31
N PHE A 20 21.67 -4.95 -10.55
CA PHE A 20 20.45 -5.53 -11.09
C PHE A 20 20.43 -7.06 -10.96
N LEU A 21 19.22 -7.61 -10.97
CA LEU A 21 19.02 -9.03 -11.20
C LEU A 21 19.59 -9.46 -12.56
N GLU A 22 19.80 -10.77 -12.72
CA GLU A 22 20.20 -11.35 -13.99
C GLU A 22 19.22 -10.96 -15.11
N THR A 23 19.77 -10.65 -16.28
CA THR A 23 18.98 -10.19 -17.43
C THR A 23 17.95 -11.22 -17.89
N SER A 24 18.25 -12.52 -17.72
CA SER A 24 17.31 -13.63 -17.93
C SER A 24 16.06 -13.49 -17.07
N VAL A 25 16.24 -13.31 -15.75
CA VAL A 25 15.14 -13.13 -14.79
C VAL A 25 14.31 -11.89 -15.13
N LEU A 26 14.97 -10.77 -15.46
CA LEU A 26 14.26 -9.54 -15.83
C LEU A 26 13.40 -9.71 -17.09
N ARG A 27 13.96 -10.32 -18.14
CA ARG A 27 13.29 -10.47 -19.44
C ARG A 27 12.23 -11.56 -19.45
N GLN A 28 12.44 -12.65 -18.72
CA GLN A 28 11.55 -13.82 -18.75
C GLN A 28 10.48 -13.77 -17.65
N MET A 29 10.77 -13.11 -16.53
CA MET A 29 9.88 -13.10 -15.36
C MET A 29 9.34 -11.70 -15.08
N VAL A 30 10.20 -10.75 -14.73
CA VAL A 30 9.76 -9.46 -14.17
C VAL A 30 8.93 -8.66 -15.19
N VAL A 31 9.48 -8.39 -16.36
CA VAL A 31 8.81 -7.57 -17.37
C VAL A 31 7.52 -8.23 -17.89
N PRO A 32 7.52 -9.51 -18.33
CA PRO A 32 6.31 -10.16 -18.81
C PRO A 32 5.21 -10.25 -17.74
N GLN A 33 5.56 -10.59 -16.49
CA GLN A 33 4.57 -10.69 -15.41
C GLN A 33 3.98 -9.32 -15.05
N THR A 34 4.80 -8.27 -15.00
CA THR A 34 4.30 -6.90 -14.78
C THR A 34 3.32 -6.48 -15.87
N ILE A 35 3.63 -6.73 -17.14
CA ILE A 35 2.74 -6.42 -18.27
C ILE A 35 1.45 -7.25 -18.20
N PHE A 36 1.58 -8.56 -17.90
CA PHE A 36 0.44 -9.45 -17.74
C PHE A 36 -0.49 -8.97 -16.63
N CYS A 37 0.05 -8.62 -15.45
CA CYS A 37 -0.74 -8.07 -14.34
C CYS A 37 -1.41 -6.74 -14.72
N ALA A 38 -0.70 -5.81 -15.37
CA ALA A 38 -1.28 -4.55 -15.82
C ALA A 38 -2.45 -4.77 -16.82
N SER A 39 -2.28 -5.71 -17.75
CA SER A 39 -3.30 -6.08 -18.74
C SER A 39 -4.52 -6.72 -18.09
N GLY A 40 -4.30 -7.65 -17.15
CA GLY A 40 -5.37 -8.31 -16.40
C GLY A 40 -6.18 -7.32 -15.55
N ILE A 41 -5.50 -6.39 -14.87
CA ILE A 41 -6.16 -5.33 -14.08
C ILE A 41 -6.94 -4.37 -14.99
N THR A 42 -6.40 -4.06 -16.17
CA THR A 42 -7.10 -3.23 -17.17
C THR A 42 -8.36 -3.92 -17.67
N ALA A 43 -8.28 -5.22 -17.99
CA ALA A 43 -9.43 -6.01 -18.40
C ALA A 43 -10.50 -6.06 -17.29
N LEU A 44 -10.08 -6.26 -16.04
CA LEU A 44 -10.98 -6.23 -14.88
C LEU A 44 -11.68 -4.87 -14.75
N TYR A 45 -10.95 -3.76 -14.91
CA TYR A 45 -11.54 -2.42 -14.88
C TYR A 45 -12.60 -2.23 -15.97
N VAL A 46 -12.33 -2.65 -17.21
CA VAL A 46 -13.29 -2.54 -18.32
C VAL A 46 -14.55 -3.37 -18.04
N VAL A 47 -14.39 -4.60 -17.54
CA VAL A 47 -15.52 -5.47 -17.16
C VAL A 47 -16.35 -4.83 -16.04
N LEU A 48 -15.71 -4.32 -14.99
CA LEU A 48 -16.41 -3.67 -13.89
C LEU A 48 -17.11 -2.38 -14.33
N LEU A 49 -16.47 -1.60 -15.20
CA LEU A 49 -17.06 -0.41 -15.79
C LEU A 49 -18.31 -0.74 -16.60
N TYR A 50 -18.25 -1.79 -17.42
CA TYR A 50 -19.41 -2.27 -18.18
C TYR A 50 -20.55 -2.73 -17.27
N ILE A 51 -20.25 -3.55 -16.26
CA ILE A 51 -21.25 -4.03 -15.28
C ILE A 51 -21.91 -2.85 -14.55
N ILE A 52 -21.11 -1.88 -14.11
CA ILE A 52 -21.60 -0.68 -13.41
C ILE A 52 -22.45 0.17 -14.35
N ASP A 53 -22.07 0.35 -15.61
CA ASP A 53 -22.85 1.12 -16.58
C ASP A 53 -24.22 0.47 -16.86
N MET A 54 -24.30 -0.87 -16.88
CA MET A 54 -25.56 -1.60 -17.04
C MET A 54 -26.52 -1.47 -15.85
N HIS A 55 -25.99 -1.37 -14.63
CA HIS A 55 -26.80 -1.42 -13.39
C HIS A 55 -26.95 -0.09 -12.68
N ALA A 56 -26.14 0.91 -13.02
CA ALA A 56 -26.23 2.23 -12.43
C ALA A 56 -27.55 2.89 -12.82
N SER A 57 -28.16 3.57 -11.86
CA SER A 57 -29.32 4.41 -12.13
C SER A 57 -28.94 5.56 -13.07
N LYS A 58 -29.92 6.02 -13.87
CA LYS A 58 -29.72 7.03 -14.93
C LYS A 58 -29.21 8.39 -14.40
N ASP A 59 -29.42 8.66 -13.13
CA ASP A 59 -28.97 9.87 -12.43
C ASP A 59 -27.50 9.84 -11.99
N VAL A 60 -26.86 8.67 -12.01
CA VAL A 60 -25.42 8.56 -11.74
C VAL A 60 -24.64 9.15 -12.91
N THR A 61 -23.67 10.01 -12.65
CA THR A 61 -22.85 10.61 -13.71
C THR A 61 -21.82 9.62 -14.24
N ALA A 62 -21.36 9.80 -15.49
CA ALA A 62 -20.30 8.96 -16.06
C ALA A 62 -18.99 9.02 -15.25
N SER A 63 -18.65 10.19 -14.69
CA SER A 63 -17.48 10.35 -13.81
C SER A 63 -17.63 9.52 -12.53
N ALA A 64 -18.81 9.55 -11.89
CA ALA A 64 -19.08 8.72 -10.72
C ALA A 64 -18.96 7.22 -11.05
N ARG A 65 -19.50 6.77 -12.18
CA ARG A 65 -19.35 5.37 -12.62
C ARG A 65 -17.90 4.95 -12.80
N ARG A 66 -17.07 5.78 -13.45
CA ARG A 66 -15.63 5.52 -13.60
C ARG A 66 -14.92 5.43 -12.25
N LYS A 67 -15.24 6.32 -11.32
CA LYS A 67 -14.67 6.33 -9.97
C LYS A 67 -15.03 5.07 -9.18
N ILE A 68 -16.30 4.64 -9.22
CA ILE A 68 -16.74 3.40 -8.56
C ILE A 68 -16.01 2.19 -9.16
N SER A 69 -15.91 2.15 -10.50
CA SER A 69 -15.23 1.07 -11.22
C SER A 69 -13.75 0.99 -10.87
N TYR A 70 -13.10 2.15 -10.77
CA TYR A 70 -11.71 2.29 -10.33
C TYR A 70 -11.53 1.78 -8.89
N GLN A 71 -12.36 2.24 -7.95
CA GLN A 71 -12.31 1.79 -6.56
C GLN A 71 -12.57 0.29 -6.41
N ALA A 72 -13.52 -0.26 -7.16
CA ALA A 72 -13.81 -1.69 -7.17
C ALA A 72 -12.62 -2.50 -7.72
N THR A 73 -12.00 -2.04 -8.81
CA THR A 73 -10.80 -2.68 -9.38
C THR A 73 -9.64 -2.66 -8.38
N SER A 74 -9.37 -1.50 -7.77
CA SER A 74 -8.34 -1.35 -6.74
C SER A 74 -8.62 -2.23 -5.53
N LEU A 75 -9.88 -2.37 -5.09
CA LEU A 75 -10.27 -3.28 -4.02
C LEU A 75 -9.96 -4.74 -4.37
N CYS A 76 -10.29 -5.19 -5.59
CA CYS A 76 -9.95 -6.53 -6.05
C CYS A 76 -8.43 -6.77 -6.05
N ALA A 77 -7.65 -5.81 -6.55
CA ALA A 77 -6.18 -5.90 -6.52
C ALA A 77 -5.63 -5.97 -5.10
N CYS A 78 -6.15 -5.15 -4.18
CA CYS A 78 -5.77 -5.16 -2.76
C CYS A 78 -6.13 -6.47 -2.06
N ILE A 79 -7.27 -7.09 -2.40
CA ILE A 79 -7.65 -8.41 -1.88
C ILE A 79 -6.65 -9.48 -2.34
N ILE A 80 -6.33 -9.51 -3.65
CA ILE A 80 -5.35 -10.47 -4.20
C ILE A 80 -4.00 -10.31 -3.50
N LEU A 81 -3.49 -9.08 -3.42
CA LEU A 81 -2.24 -8.76 -2.74
C LEU A 81 -2.28 -9.17 -1.26
N SER A 82 -3.36 -8.87 -0.55
CA SER A 82 -3.53 -9.25 0.86
C SER A 82 -3.49 -10.76 1.07
N MET A 83 -4.19 -11.52 0.23
CA MET A 83 -4.19 -12.99 0.31
C MET A 83 -2.81 -13.57 0.02
N LEU A 84 -2.15 -13.11 -1.05
CA LEU A 84 -0.80 -13.57 -1.40
C LEU A 84 0.22 -13.15 -0.35
N GLY A 85 0.09 -11.95 0.21
CA GLY A 85 0.90 -11.47 1.32
C GLY A 85 0.78 -12.36 2.55
N LEU A 86 -0.45 -12.66 2.97
CA LEU A 86 -0.70 -13.59 4.07
C LEU A 86 -0.11 -14.97 3.80
N TYR A 87 -0.29 -15.50 2.58
CA TYR A 87 0.26 -16.78 2.18
C TYR A 87 1.78 -16.79 2.27
N TYR A 88 2.47 -15.86 1.60
CA TYR A 88 3.93 -15.85 1.58
C TYR A 88 4.52 -15.49 2.94
N GLU A 89 3.94 -14.55 3.67
CA GLU A 89 4.41 -14.19 5.01
C GLU A 89 4.42 -15.39 5.95
N TYR A 90 3.37 -16.22 5.90
CA TYR A 90 3.28 -17.41 6.75
C TYR A 90 4.34 -18.47 6.40
N HIS A 91 4.82 -18.48 5.15
CA HIS A 91 5.83 -19.43 4.66
C HIS A 91 7.26 -18.86 4.67
N LEU A 92 7.45 -17.61 5.08
CA LEU A 92 8.79 -17.03 5.24
C LEU A 92 9.41 -17.47 6.57
N GLU A 93 10.69 -17.81 6.53
CA GLU A 93 11.45 -18.17 7.72
C GLU A 93 11.82 -16.91 8.53
N PRO A 94 11.34 -16.76 9.79
CA PRO A 94 11.58 -15.55 10.57
C PRO A 94 13.03 -15.44 11.09
N SER A 95 13.73 -16.58 11.21
CA SER A 95 15.10 -16.73 11.74
C SER A 95 16.21 -16.26 10.80
N LEU A 96 15.86 -15.82 9.59
CA LEU A 96 16.85 -15.37 8.60
C LEU A 96 17.65 -14.17 9.10
N THR A 97 18.93 -14.17 8.75
CA THR A 97 19.86 -13.06 9.00
C THR A 97 19.48 -11.81 8.20
N ASP A 98 19.96 -10.63 8.61
CA ASP A 98 19.70 -9.39 7.86
C ASP A 98 20.18 -9.45 6.41
N VAL A 99 21.27 -10.17 6.14
CA VAL A 99 21.81 -10.35 4.79
C VAL A 99 20.85 -11.18 3.91
N GLU A 100 20.35 -12.29 4.45
CA GLU A 100 19.36 -13.15 3.76
C GLU A 100 18.05 -12.40 3.52
N LYS A 101 17.68 -11.46 4.39
CA LYS A 101 16.48 -10.61 4.18
C LYS A 101 16.65 -9.57 3.06
N ILE A 102 17.88 -9.27 2.64
CA ILE A 102 18.18 -8.30 1.57
C ILE A 102 18.20 -8.96 0.18
N GLN A 103 18.83 -10.13 0.05
CA GLN A 103 19.03 -10.85 -1.22
C GLN A 103 18.19 -12.14 -1.29
N GLY A 104 17.95 -12.64 -2.50
CA GLY A 104 17.20 -13.89 -2.71
C GLY A 104 15.68 -13.70 -2.60
N HIS A 105 14.98 -14.77 -2.22
CA HIS A 105 13.51 -14.85 -2.17
C HIS A 105 12.79 -14.62 -3.51
N ASP A 106 13.34 -15.14 -4.60
CA ASP A 106 12.77 -14.93 -5.94
C ASP A 106 11.35 -15.51 -6.09
N HIS A 107 10.96 -16.47 -5.23
CA HIS A 107 9.60 -17.00 -5.19
C HIS A 107 8.54 -15.93 -4.83
N VAL A 108 8.89 -14.84 -4.14
CA VAL A 108 7.95 -13.74 -3.85
C VAL A 108 7.99 -12.61 -4.88
N LEU A 109 8.83 -12.72 -5.91
CA LEU A 109 9.02 -11.68 -6.93
C LEU A 109 7.71 -11.32 -7.65
N PHE A 110 6.79 -12.27 -7.76
CA PHE A 110 5.45 -12.05 -8.32
C PHE A 110 4.69 -10.93 -7.62
N LEU A 111 4.82 -10.76 -6.30
CA LEU A 111 4.16 -9.67 -5.57
C LEU A 111 4.65 -8.29 -6.04
N SER A 112 5.95 -8.15 -6.32
CA SER A 112 6.50 -6.92 -6.89
C SER A 112 6.00 -6.70 -8.31
N CYS A 113 5.98 -7.77 -9.13
CA CYS A 113 5.48 -7.69 -10.50
C CYS A 113 4.01 -7.29 -10.56
N PHE A 114 3.17 -7.88 -9.69
CA PHE A 114 1.76 -7.53 -9.54
C PHE A 114 1.59 -6.09 -9.08
N GLN A 115 2.35 -5.65 -8.06
CA GLN A 115 2.26 -4.29 -7.55
C GLN A 115 2.65 -3.27 -8.62
N LEU A 116 3.73 -3.51 -9.36
CA LEU A 116 4.12 -2.67 -10.50
C LEU A 116 3.03 -2.65 -11.59
N GLY A 117 2.49 -3.82 -11.94
CA GLY A 117 1.41 -3.91 -12.92
C GLY A 117 0.15 -3.14 -12.48
N PHE A 118 -0.18 -3.21 -11.20
CA PHE A 118 -1.25 -2.42 -10.59
C PHE A 118 -0.98 -0.93 -10.70
N GLN A 119 0.22 -0.45 -10.37
CA GLN A 119 0.55 0.98 -10.50
C GLN A 119 0.58 1.47 -11.94
N LEU A 120 1.02 0.63 -12.89
CA LEU A 120 0.99 0.95 -14.33
C LEU A 120 -0.43 1.15 -14.86
N TRP A 121 -1.43 0.51 -14.25
CA TRP A 121 -2.84 0.77 -14.53
C TRP A 121 -3.38 1.94 -13.70
N ALA A 122 -3.09 1.97 -12.40
CA ALA A 122 -3.70 2.91 -11.46
C ALA A 122 -3.33 4.36 -11.77
N ILE A 123 -2.07 4.65 -12.09
CA ILE A 123 -1.61 6.01 -12.38
C ILE A 123 -2.31 6.63 -13.60
N PRO A 124 -2.30 6.02 -14.81
CA PRO A 124 -2.96 6.63 -15.96
C PRO A 124 -4.48 6.72 -15.78
N VAL A 125 -5.13 5.70 -15.22
CA VAL A 125 -6.59 5.75 -14.98
C VAL A 125 -6.92 6.78 -13.90
N GLY A 126 -6.13 6.86 -12.84
CA GLY A 126 -6.25 7.83 -11.76
C GLY A 126 -6.14 9.26 -12.29
N ILE A 127 -5.15 9.55 -13.14
CA ILE A 127 -4.94 10.89 -13.73
C ILE A 127 -6.03 11.24 -14.74
N PHE A 128 -6.28 10.37 -15.73
CA PHE A 128 -7.09 10.73 -16.90
C PHE A 128 -8.58 10.42 -16.77
N ALA A 129 -8.97 9.46 -15.91
CA ALA A 129 -10.36 9.00 -15.84
C ALA A 129 -11.06 9.37 -14.53
N VAL A 130 -10.31 9.49 -13.43
CA VAL A 130 -10.84 9.65 -12.05
C VAL A 130 -10.39 10.95 -11.38
N GLU A 131 -9.39 11.64 -11.93
CA GLU A 131 -8.82 12.87 -11.37
C GLU A 131 -8.36 12.68 -9.91
N GLU A 132 -7.57 11.65 -9.67
CA GLU A 132 -7.02 11.37 -8.34
C GLU A 132 -6.20 12.54 -7.79
N SER A 133 -6.26 12.71 -6.47
CA SER A 133 -5.53 13.79 -5.82
C SER A 133 -4.01 13.64 -6.01
N PRO A 134 -3.25 14.74 -6.13
CA PRO A 134 -1.79 14.69 -6.31
C PRO A 134 -1.05 13.89 -5.24
N ILE A 135 -1.57 13.89 -4.00
CA ILE A 135 -0.99 13.12 -2.88
C ILE A 135 -1.10 11.62 -3.13
N MET A 136 -2.21 11.14 -3.69
CA MET A 136 -2.38 9.74 -4.07
C MET A 136 -1.47 9.37 -5.25
N ILE A 137 -1.33 10.25 -6.24
CA ILE A 137 -0.37 10.03 -7.34
C ILE A 137 1.06 9.93 -6.80
N LEU A 138 1.48 10.80 -5.88
CA LEU A 138 2.78 10.70 -5.24
C LEU A 138 2.95 9.37 -4.49
N HIS A 139 1.91 8.92 -3.78
CA HIS A 139 1.90 7.60 -3.14
C HIS A 139 2.10 6.48 -4.17
N HIS A 140 1.40 6.49 -5.30
CA HIS A 140 1.57 5.51 -6.37
C HIS A 140 3.01 5.51 -6.93
N LEU A 141 3.61 6.69 -7.13
CA LEU A 141 5.00 6.82 -7.57
C LEU A 141 6.00 6.27 -6.54
N THR A 142 5.77 6.49 -5.25
CA THR A 142 6.58 5.87 -4.19
C THR A 142 6.48 4.35 -4.26
N VAL A 143 5.28 3.80 -4.44
CA VAL A 143 5.07 2.36 -4.57
C VAL A 143 5.76 1.81 -5.83
N VAL A 144 5.75 2.55 -6.94
CA VAL A 144 6.54 2.19 -8.15
C VAL A 144 8.02 2.14 -7.84
N ALA A 145 8.58 3.13 -7.14
CA ALA A 145 10.00 3.14 -6.78
C ALA A 145 10.38 1.92 -5.92
N VAL A 146 9.58 1.59 -4.90
CA VAL A 146 9.78 0.38 -4.08
C VAL A 146 9.56 -0.89 -4.91
N GLY A 147 8.60 -0.88 -5.84
CA GLY A 147 8.39 -1.96 -6.82
C GLY A 147 9.60 -2.18 -7.71
N ILE A 148 10.24 -1.10 -8.20
CA ILE A 148 11.47 -1.19 -8.99
C ILE A 148 12.61 -1.73 -8.15
N MET A 149 12.80 -1.22 -6.93
CA MET A 149 13.82 -1.71 -6.00
C MET A 149 13.69 -3.22 -5.78
N THR A 150 12.48 -3.67 -5.47
CA THR A 150 12.19 -5.07 -5.16
C THR A 150 12.17 -5.98 -6.39
N GLY A 151 11.72 -5.47 -7.53
CA GLY A 151 11.52 -6.22 -8.77
C GLY A 151 12.77 -6.33 -9.61
N PHE A 152 13.64 -5.32 -9.61
CA PHE A 152 14.75 -5.22 -10.57
C PHE A 152 16.14 -5.30 -9.93
N LEU A 153 16.31 -4.92 -8.67
CA LEU A 153 17.63 -4.87 -8.03
C LEU A 153 17.99 -6.19 -7.37
N ARG A 154 19.25 -6.60 -7.42
CA ARG A 154 19.73 -7.80 -6.72
C ARG A 154 19.47 -7.71 -5.22
N ASN A 155 19.83 -6.57 -4.63
CA ASN A 155 19.59 -6.24 -3.22
C ASN A 155 18.19 -5.63 -3.01
N GLY A 156 17.16 -6.41 -3.36
CA GLY A 156 15.78 -5.93 -3.49
C GLY A 156 14.94 -5.96 -2.21
N PHE A 157 15.46 -6.43 -1.07
CA PHE A 157 14.70 -6.54 0.19
C PHE A 157 13.44 -7.41 0.07
N ARG A 158 13.52 -8.50 -0.72
CA ARG A 158 12.35 -9.28 -1.12
C ARG A 158 11.63 -9.96 0.03
N TYR A 159 12.36 -10.33 1.08
CA TYR A 159 11.80 -10.87 2.31
C TYR A 159 10.67 -10.00 2.88
N TRP A 160 10.74 -8.67 2.74
CA TRP A 160 9.77 -7.76 3.32
C TRP A 160 8.52 -7.52 2.44
N ILE A 161 8.54 -7.99 1.19
CA ILE A 161 7.47 -7.72 0.22
C ILE A 161 6.12 -8.31 0.63
N PRO A 162 6.01 -9.57 1.11
CA PRO A 162 4.72 -10.12 1.55
C PRO A 162 4.03 -9.24 2.60
N PHE A 163 4.82 -8.66 3.51
CA PHE A 163 4.32 -7.69 4.47
C PHE A 163 3.92 -6.38 3.79
N PHE A 164 4.84 -5.70 3.11
CA PHE A 164 4.64 -4.32 2.62
C PHE A 164 3.65 -4.20 1.46
N PHE A 165 3.65 -5.15 0.52
CA PHE A 165 2.73 -5.13 -0.62
C PHE A 165 1.46 -5.94 -0.37
N GLY A 166 1.47 -6.85 0.60
CA GLY A 166 0.34 -7.74 0.87
C GLY A 166 -0.36 -7.45 2.17
N ILE A 167 0.21 -7.86 3.31
CA ILE A 167 -0.43 -7.70 4.63
C ILE A 167 -0.82 -6.24 4.91
N PHE A 168 -0.01 -5.28 4.47
CA PHE A 168 -0.28 -3.85 4.61
C PHE A 168 -1.61 -3.40 3.97
N GLU A 169 -2.09 -4.13 2.95
CA GLU A 169 -3.34 -3.87 2.25
C GLU A 169 -4.58 -4.42 2.97
N LEU A 170 -4.41 -5.24 4.02
CA LEU A 170 -5.55 -5.77 4.79
C LEU A 170 -6.40 -4.66 5.41
N SER A 171 -5.78 -3.56 5.86
CA SER A 171 -6.53 -2.40 6.36
C SER A 171 -7.17 -1.56 5.25
N THR A 172 -6.72 -1.70 4.00
CA THR A 172 -7.30 -1.01 2.84
C THR A 172 -8.66 -1.60 2.48
N ILE A 173 -8.87 -2.90 2.68
CA ILE A 173 -10.17 -3.56 2.42
C ILE A 173 -11.33 -2.90 3.19
N PRO A 174 -11.33 -2.83 4.54
CA PRO A 174 -12.41 -2.16 5.28
C PRO A 174 -12.45 -0.64 5.04
N LEU A 175 -11.31 -0.01 4.72
CA LEU A 175 -11.27 1.40 4.32
C LEU A 175 -12.04 1.64 3.03
N SER A 176 -11.83 0.83 2.00
CA SER A 176 -12.54 0.93 0.71
C SER A 176 -14.04 0.73 0.88
N ILE A 177 -14.46 -0.24 1.69
CA ILE A 177 -15.88 -0.44 2.02
C ILE A 177 -16.44 0.78 2.77
N MET A 178 -15.69 1.32 3.75
CA MET A 178 -16.10 2.53 4.47
C MET A 178 -16.24 3.73 3.53
N ASN A 179 -15.33 3.90 2.58
CA ASN A 179 -15.38 4.99 1.61
C ASN A 179 -16.58 4.84 0.67
N PHE A 180 -16.90 3.62 0.25
CA PHE A 180 -18.12 3.33 -0.51
C PHE A 180 -19.38 3.77 0.25
N PHE A 181 -19.51 3.45 1.54
CA PHE A 181 -20.61 3.96 2.37
C PHE A 181 -20.68 5.50 2.43
N LYS A 182 -19.53 6.18 2.48
CA LYS A 182 -19.48 7.66 2.51
C LYS A 182 -19.91 8.28 1.19
N GLU A 183 -19.66 7.62 0.07
CA GLU A 183 -20.09 8.08 -1.26
C GLU A 183 -21.60 7.89 -1.48
N PHE A 184 -22.21 6.91 -0.81
CA PHE A 184 -23.64 6.63 -0.87
C PHE A 184 -24.33 6.76 0.51
N PRO A 185 -24.64 7.99 0.97
CA PRO A 185 -25.22 8.22 2.30
C PRO A 185 -26.50 7.42 2.59
N SER A 186 -27.30 7.12 1.56
CA SER A 186 -28.50 6.28 1.69
C SER A 186 -28.20 4.88 2.22
N LEU A 187 -27.01 4.33 1.95
CA LEU A 187 -26.56 3.05 2.49
C LEU A 187 -26.21 3.15 3.98
N VAL A 188 -25.69 4.29 4.43
CA VAL A 188 -25.40 4.54 5.84
C VAL A 188 -26.71 4.59 6.63
N ASP A 189 -27.73 5.28 6.09
CA ASP A 189 -29.05 5.38 6.71
C ASP A 189 -29.77 4.02 6.72
N ARG A 190 -29.62 3.22 5.66
CA ARG A 190 -30.24 1.88 5.54
C ARG A 190 -29.53 0.81 6.37
N PHE A 191 -28.21 0.86 6.49
CA PHE A 191 -27.38 -0.15 7.15
C PHE A 191 -26.41 0.45 8.19
N PRO A 192 -26.89 1.20 9.19
CA PRO A 192 -26.02 1.91 10.14
C PRO A 192 -25.15 0.96 10.98
N GLY A 193 -25.70 -0.20 11.35
CA GLY A 193 -24.96 -1.22 12.10
C GLY A 193 -23.82 -1.85 11.30
N LEU A 194 -24.00 -2.09 10.00
CA LEU A 194 -22.94 -2.60 9.12
C LEU A 194 -21.85 -1.54 8.94
N TYR A 195 -22.23 -0.28 8.71
CA TYR A 195 -21.27 0.81 8.61
C TYR A 195 -20.42 0.95 9.88
N LEU A 196 -21.03 0.85 11.07
CA LEU A 196 -20.29 0.86 12.33
C LEU A 196 -19.31 -0.30 12.44
N LYS A 197 -19.72 -1.53 12.08
CA LYS A 197 -18.85 -2.72 12.09
C LYS A 197 -17.65 -2.54 11.15
N VAL A 198 -17.88 -2.06 9.93
CA VAL A 198 -16.80 -1.79 8.96
C VAL A 198 -15.82 -0.76 9.49
N ARG A 199 -16.32 0.31 10.14
CA ARG A 199 -15.46 1.33 10.75
C ARG A 199 -14.61 0.77 11.89
N LEU A 200 -15.18 -0.06 12.75
CA LEU A 200 -14.45 -0.72 13.84
C LEU A 200 -13.40 -1.69 13.27
N ALA A 201 -13.76 -2.46 12.24
CA ALA A 201 -12.83 -3.34 11.54
C ALA A 201 -11.66 -2.55 10.94
N PHE A 202 -11.92 -1.41 10.29
CA PHE A 202 -10.87 -0.51 9.79
C PHE A 202 -9.96 -0.02 10.93
N CYS A 203 -10.53 0.48 12.04
CA CYS A 203 -9.72 0.98 13.15
C CYS A 203 -8.82 -0.13 13.73
N GLY A 204 -9.37 -1.32 13.97
CA GLY A 204 -8.63 -2.46 14.52
C GLY A 204 -7.52 -2.92 13.57
N THR A 205 -7.85 -3.17 12.31
CA THR A 205 -6.88 -3.61 11.29
C THR A 205 -5.79 -2.57 11.04
N PHE A 206 -6.14 -1.28 10.96
CA PHE A 206 -5.17 -0.20 10.78
C PHE A 206 -4.18 -0.13 11.95
N LEU A 207 -4.68 -0.07 13.20
CA LEU A 207 -3.82 0.03 14.37
C LEU A 207 -2.95 -1.22 14.53
N TYR A 208 -3.51 -2.42 14.30
CA TYR A 208 -2.75 -3.65 14.43
C TYR A 208 -1.68 -3.80 13.33
N VAL A 209 -2.07 -3.71 12.06
CA VAL A 209 -1.16 -3.96 10.93
C VAL A 209 -0.21 -2.79 10.70
N ARG A 210 -0.74 -1.57 10.59
CA ARG A 210 0.05 -0.41 10.17
C ARG A 210 0.81 0.28 11.29
N ILE A 211 0.51 -0.05 12.55
CA ILE A 211 1.27 0.46 13.71
C ILE A 211 1.93 -0.71 14.43
N GLY A 212 1.15 -1.65 14.97
CA GLY A 212 1.69 -2.75 15.77
C GLY A 212 2.71 -3.61 15.01
N MET A 213 2.36 -4.10 13.83
CA MET A 213 3.26 -4.95 13.03
C MET A 213 4.29 -4.16 12.24
N LEU A 214 3.92 -2.98 11.71
CA LEU A 214 4.81 -2.17 10.88
C LEU A 214 6.06 -1.72 11.63
N MET A 215 5.92 -1.19 12.85
CA MET A 215 7.01 -0.50 13.56
C MET A 215 8.28 -1.35 13.72
N PRO A 216 8.25 -2.57 14.30
CA PRO A 216 9.46 -3.37 14.48
C PRO A 216 10.07 -3.80 13.13
N ARG A 217 9.23 -4.11 12.13
CA ARG A 217 9.65 -4.54 10.80
C ARG A 217 10.32 -3.41 10.04
N LEU A 218 9.70 -2.24 10.06
CA LEU A 218 10.21 -1.05 9.40
C LEU A 218 11.53 -0.61 10.05
N TYR A 219 11.68 -0.71 11.37
CA TYR A 219 12.96 -0.42 12.02
C TYR A 219 14.10 -1.31 11.48
N SER A 220 13.90 -2.64 11.44
CA SER A 220 14.89 -3.58 10.90
C SER A 220 15.18 -3.31 9.42
N TYR A 221 14.12 -3.17 8.60
CA TYR A 221 14.25 -2.83 7.19
C TYR A 221 15.02 -1.54 6.96
N MET A 222 14.70 -0.46 7.68
CA MET A 222 15.31 0.86 7.51
C MET A 222 16.77 0.88 7.93
N ASN A 223 17.14 0.14 8.97
CA ASN A 223 18.52 -0.01 9.40
C ASN A 223 19.35 -0.72 8.32
N SER A 224 18.88 -1.88 7.83
CA SER A 224 19.56 -2.65 6.79
C SER A 224 19.62 -1.89 5.46
N HIS A 225 18.55 -1.18 5.09
CA HIS A 225 18.50 -0.34 3.90
C HIS A 225 19.51 0.81 3.98
N PHE A 226 19.57 1.52 5.11
CA PHE A 226 20.57 2.58 5.32
C PHE A 226 22.00 2.06 5.20
N LEU A 227 22.32 0.95 5.89
CA LEU A 227 23.65 0.36 5.84
C LEU A 227 24.06 -0.07 4.43
N LEU A 228 23.11 -0.58 3.63
CA LEU A 228 23.38 -1.00 2.26
C LEU A 228 23.72 0.18 1.35
N TYR A 229 22.82 1.17 1.25
CA TYR A 229 23.02 2.24 0.26
C TYR A 229 24.08 3.25 0.67
N SER A 230 24.32 3.46 1.97
CA SER A 230 25.32 4.43 2.45
C SER A 230 26.75 4.04 2.06
N GLN A 231 27.00 2.73 1.87
CA GLN A 231 28.30 2.15 1.56
C GLN A 231 28.52 1.87 0.06
N HIS A 232 27.50 2.02 -0.77
CA HIS A 232 27.59 1.63 -2.19
C HIS A 232 28.43 2.64 -3.00
N PRO A 233 29.35 2.22 -3.89
CA PRO A 233 30.24 3.14 -4.60
C PRO A 233 29.53 3.98 -5.68
N HIS A 234 28.48 3.45 -6.31
CA HIS A 234 27.80 4.15 -7.41
C HIS A 234 26.76 5.17 -6.92
N LEU A 235 26.98 6.45 -7.21
CA LEU A 235 26.11 7.57 -6.80
C LEU A 235 24.64 7.42 -7.24
N PRO A 236 24.30 7.03 -8.50
CA PRO A 236 22.89 6.92 -8.90
C PRO A 236 22.10 5.90 -8.06
N TYR A 237 22.74 4.78 -7.71
CA TYR A 237 22.15 3.78 -6.83
C TYR A 237 21.88 4.36 -5.42
N ARG A 238 22.86 5.08 -4.86
CA ARG A 238 22.71 5.71 -3.55
C ARG A 238 21.55 6.70 -3.52
N VAL A 239 21.41 7.51 -4.57
CA VAL A 239 20.32 8.50 -4.70
C VAL A 239 18.96 7.80 -4.80
N PHE A 240 18.85 6.76 -5.62
CA PHE A 240 17.60 6.02 -5.77
C PHE A 240 17.18 5.32 -4.47
N MET A 241 18.13 4.61 -3.83
CA MET A 241 17.87 3.90 -2.58
C MET A 241 17.59 4.87 -1.42
N SER A 242 18.30 6.01 -1.34
CA SER A 242 18.01 7.02 -0.33
C SER A 242 16.62 7.66 -0.52
N ALA A 243 16.15 7.82 -1.76
CA ALA A 243 14.78 8.25 -2.03
C ALA A 243 13.75 7.21 -1.57
N CYS A 244 14.00 5.91 -1.81
CA CYS A 244 13.14 4.83 -1.31
C CYS A 244 13.10 4.79 0.24
N TRP A 245 14.26 4.95 0.87
CA TRP A 245 14.39 5.05 2.32
C TRP A 245 13.64 6.27 2.87
N GLY A 246 13.87 7.46 2.31
CA GLY A 246 13.21 8.70 2.73
C GLY A 246 11.69 8.64 2.56
N SER A 247 11.22 8.03 1.47
CA SER A 247 9.79 7.81 1.25
C SER A 247 9.18 6.91 2.33
N SER A 248 9.93 5.91 2.82
CA SER A 248 9.48 5.03 3.90
C SER A 248 9.29 5.81 5.22
N VAL A 249 10.16 6.79 5.51
CA VAL A 249 10.00 7.71 6.66
C VAL A 249 8.73 8.54 6.51
N VAL A 250 8.50 9.13 5.33
CA VAL A 250 7.30 9.95 5.08
C VAL A 250 6.03 9.12 5.25
N LEU A 251 6.00 7.90 4.69
CA LEU A 251 4.86 7.00 4.83
C LEU A 251 4.63 6.58 6.28
N LEU A 252 5.68 6.38 7.07
CA LEU A 252 5.59 6.09 8.50
C LEU A 252 4.93 7.24 9.26
N LEU A 253 5.40 8.47 9.04
CA LEU A 253 4.84 9.66 9.68
C LEU A 253 3.37 9.84 9.32
N LEU A 254 2.99 9.54 8.07
CA LEU A 254 1.61 9.53 7.63
C LEU A 254 0.79 8.47 8.38
N GLN A 255 1.30 7.25 8.56
CA GLN A 255 0.60 6.21 9.34
C GLN A 255 0.39 6.65 10.80
N LEU A 256 1.42 7.24 11.43
CA LEU A 256 1.33 7.77 12.79
C LEU A 256 0.30 8.88 12.92
N TYR A 257 0.24 9.79 11.94
CA TYR A 257 -0.77 10.84 11.88
C TYR A 257 -2.20 10.25 11.83
N TRP A 258 -2.44 9.28 10.95
CA TRP A 258 -3.74 8.61 10.86
C TRP A 258 -4.09 7.82 12.12
N ALA A 259 -3.12 7.14 12.74
CA ALA A 259 -3.32 6.46 14.01
C ALA A 259 -3.74 7.44 15.11
N ALA A 260 -3.10 8.61 15.20
CA ALA A 260 -3.49 9.65 16.15
C ALA A 260 -4.93 10.14 15.90
N LEU A 261 -5.34 10.31 14.65
CA LEU A 261 -6.73 10.66 14.30
C LEU A 261 -7.73 9.57 14.68
N ILE A 262 -7.40 8.29 14.43
CA ILE A 262 -8.23 7.15 14.81
C ILE A 262 -8.39 7.08 16.33
N LEU A 263 -7.29 7.17 17.08
CA LEU A 263 -7.31 7.15 18.54
C LEU A 263 -8.12 8.32 19.12
N LYS A 264 -7.96 9.53 18.56
CA LYS A 264 -8.77 10.70 18.92
C LYS A 264 -10.26 10.48 18.63
N GLY A 265 -10.58 9.85 17.49
CA GLY A 265 -11.95 9.50 17.12
C GLY A 265 -12.58 8.49 18.08
N LEU A 266 -11.84 7.45 18.45
CA LEU A 266 -12.26 6.44 19.43
C LEU A 266 -12.42 7.03 20.82
N GLY A 267 -11.46 7.86 21.27
CA GLY A 267 -11.53 8.53 22.57
C GLY A 267 -12.76 9.43 22.71
N LYS A 268 -13.11 10.18 21.67
CA LYS A 268 -14.36 10.98 21.66
C LYS A 268 -15.63 10.12 21.70
N ALA A 269 -15.61 8.95 21.08
CA ALA A 269 -16.78 8.08 21.01
C ALA A 269 -17.04 7.32 22.32
N TYR A 270 -15.99 6.88 23.01
CA TYR A 270 -16.11 5.98 24.17
C TYR A 270 -15.71 6.62 25.51
N LEU A 271 -15.02 7.76 25.50
CA LEU A 271 -14.60 8.48 26.71
C LEU A 271 -14.98 9.97 26.65
N PRO A 272 -16.28 10.31 26.47
CA PRO A 272 -16.73 11.71 26.35
C PRO A 272 -16.41 12.54 27.60
N SER A 273 -16.25 11.90 28.76
CA SER A 273 -15.86 12.55 30.03
C SER A 273 -14.45 13.15 30.01
N LEU A 274 -13.52 12.56 29.24
CA LEU A 274 -12.14 13.04 29.07
C LEU A 274 -12.03 14.16 28.03
N PHE A 275 -12.99 14.26 27.11
CA PHE A 275 -13.04 15.26 26.05
C PHE A 275 -14.24 16.18 26.25
N ARG A 276 -14.28 16.91 27.38
CA ARG A 276 -15.26 17.97 27.68
C ARG A 276 -15.07 19.17 26.74
N GLY A 277 -15.48 19.01 25.48
CA GLY A 277 -16.03 20.06 24.65
C GLY A 277 -17.51 19.73 24.41
N LYS A 278 -18.37 20.75 24.19
CA LYS A 278 -19.78 20.52 23.84
C LYS A 278 -19.88 19.36 22.84
N PRO A 279 -20.79 18.39 23.02
CA PRO A 279 -21.01 17.35 22.04
C PRO A 279 -21.54 18.04 20.77
N LYS A 280 -20.65 18.49 19.90
CA LYS A 280 -20.96 18.48 18.48
C LYS A 280 -21.24 17.02 18.21
N THR A 281 -22.47 16.71 17.83
CA THR A 281 -22.79 15.45 17.17
C THR A 281 -21.62 15.11 16.27
N LEU A 282 -21.11 13.88 16.39
CA LEU A 282 -19.82 13.45 15.83
C LEU A 282 -19.70 13.68 14.31
N TRP A 283 -20.79 14.10 13.67
CA TRP A 283 -20.95 14.36 12.26
C TRP A 283 -21.91 15.54 12.07
N GLY A 284 -21.39 16.77 12.13
CA GLY A 284 -22.02 17.87 11.42
C GLY A 284 -22.01 17.51 9.95
N SER A 285 -23.17 17.11 9.41
CA SER A 285 -23.34 17.04 7.97
C SER A 285 -22.93 18.39 7.39
N ASN A 286 -22.02 18.42 6.43
CA ASN A 286 -21.79 19.57 5.53
C ASN A 286 -23.03 19.85 4.64
N ARG A 287 -24.26 19.62 5.14
CA ARG A 287 -25.51 19.93 4.46
C ARG A 287 -25.81 21.43 4.44
N ASP A 288 -25.23 22.23 5.33
CA ASP A 288 -25.58 23.66 5.43
C ASP A 288 -24.71 24.60 4.57
N GLU A 289 -23.63 24.14 3.94
CA GLU A 289 -22.81 25.00 3.06
C GLU A 289 -23.12 24.84 1.56
N ARG A 290 -23.94 23.87 1.14
CA ARG A 290 -24.38 23.73 -0.27
C ARG A 290 -25.72 24.41 -0.61
N LYS A 291 -26.13 25.39 0.19
CA LYS A 291 -27.28 26.28 -0.14
C LYS A 291 -26.87 27.73 -0.42
N LYS A 292 -25.58 28.00 -0.53
CA LYS A 292 -25.06 29.29 -1.00
C LYS A 292 -24.03 29.02 -2.08
N HIS A 293 -24.51 28.91 -3.32
CA HIS A 293 -23.89 29.22 -4.61
C HIS A 293 -24.56 28.37 -5.69
#